data_AF-A0A7Y4RGA1-F1
#
_entry.id   AF-A0A7Y4RGA1-F1
#
_cell.length_a   1.000
_cell.length_b   1.000
_cell.length_c   1.000
_cell.angle_alpha   90.00
_cell.angle_beta   90.00
_cell.angle_gamma   90.00
#
_symmetry.space_group_name_H-M   'P 1'
#
loop_
_entity.id
_entity.type
_entity.pdbx_description
1 polymer ?
#
loop_
_entity_poly.entity_id
_entity_poly.type
_entity_poly.pdbx_seq_one_letter_code
_entity_poly.pdbx_strand_id
1 'polypeptide(L)'
;MRGLRRGRSAVCRCFEGGRDRGTKGRRARGRDGVNPMYVSIGHRMDLIGTVRLILRCGNGHRVPEPTRLADQLAAQFKNSLSMNAGE
;
A
#
# COMPACT_ATOMS: atom_id res chain seq x y z
N MET A 1 -6.93 -13.97 30.18
CA MET A 1 -7.47 -13.54 28.87
C MET A 1 -7.53 -12.01 28.86
N ARG A 2 -6.53 -11.31 28.29
CA ARG A 2 -6.46 -9.84 28.28
C ARG A 2 -6.79 -9.31 26.89
N GLY A 3 -7.80 -8.44 26.82
CA GLY A 3 -8.32 -7.83 25.60
C GLY A 3 -7.27 -7.03 24.82
N LEU A 4 -7.14 -7.35 23.54
CA LEU A 4 -6.37 -6.56 22.59
C LEU A 4 -7.12 -5.24 22.33
N ARG A 5 -6.49 -4.14 22.72
CA ARG A 5 -6.97 -2.78 22.52
C ARG A 5 -7.20 -2.54 21.02
N ARG A 6 -8.39 -2.04 20.69
CA ARG A 6 -8.73 -1.42 19.41
C ARG A 6 -7.64 -0.41 19.03
N GLY A 7 -7.04 -0.53 17.85
CA GLY A 7 -6.29 0.59 17.24
C GLY A 7 -4.86 0.36 16.77
N ARG A 8 -4.26 -0.84 16.89
CA ARG A 8 -2.92 -1.10 16.35
C ARG A 8 -2.78 -2.53 15.86
N SER A 9 -3.36 -2.80 14.70
CA SER A 9 -2.99 -4.01 14.01
C SER A 9 -3.21 -3.83 12.52
N ALA A 10 -2.17 -3.40 11.82
CA ALA A 10 -1.97 -3.88 10.46
C ALA A 10 -1.80 -5.41 10.55
N VAL A 11 -2.90 -6.15 10.77
CA VAL A 11 -2.88 -7.60 10.65
C VAL A 11 -2.76 -7.85 9.16
N CYS A 12 -1.52 -7.86 8.70
CA CYS A 12 -1.17 -8.57 7.50
C CYS A 12 -1.46 -10.05 7.79
N ARG A 13 -2.71 -10.48 7.58
CA ARG A 13 -2.97 -11.91 7.40
C ARG A 13 -2.20 -12.27 6.14
N CYS A 14 -1.06 -12.91 6.32
CA CYS A 14 -0.32 -13.54 5.24
C CYS A 14 -1.28 -14.53 4.59
N PHE A 15 -1.94 -14.11 3.51
CA PHE A 15 -2.40 -15.10 2.55
C PHE A 15 -1.19 -15.36 1.66
N GLU A 16 -0.38 -16.31 2.10
CA GLU A 16 0.63 -16.92 1.26
C GLU A 16 -0.13 -17.68 0.17
N GLY A 17 -0.08 -17.16 -1.06
CA GLY A 17 -0.40 -17.98 -2.22
C GLY A 17 0.43 -19.25 -2.12
N GLY A 18 -0.21 -20.39 -2.33
CA GLY A 18 0.26 -21.70 -1.91
C GLY A 18 1.64 -22.12 -2.41
N ARG A 19 2.09 -23.25 -1.86
CA ARG A 19 3.31 -24.04 -2.09
C ARG A 19 3.82 -24.17 -3.53
N ASP A 20 4.14 -23.07 -4.20
CA ASP A 20 4.85 -23.07 -5.48
C ASP A 20 6.06 -22.12 -5.42
N ARG A 21 7.16 -22.56 -6.04
CA ARG A 21 8.56 -22.09 -5.90
C ARG A 21 8.85 -20.63 -6.33
N GLY A 22 7.91 -19.71 -6.20
CA GLY A 22 8.11 -18.29 -6.50
C GLY A 22 6.97 -17.42 -5.98
N THR A 23 7.03 -17.03 -4.71
CA THR A 23 6.10 -16.07 -4.12
C THR A 23 6.35 -14.68 -4.71
N LYS A 24 5.61 -14.31 -5.76
CA LYS A 24 5.76 -13.04 -6.49
C LYS A 24 5.13 -11.83 -5.79
N GLY A 25 4.23 -12.04 -4.83
CA GLY A 25 3.56 -10.94 -4.13
C GLY A 25 2.74 -11.37 -2.92
N ARG A 26 2.30 -10.37 -2.14
CA ARG A 26 1.58 -10.51 -0.87
C ARG A 26 0.43 -9.50 -0.79
N ARG A 27 -0.68 -9.93 -0.20
CA ARG A 27 -1.80 -9.03 0.16
C ARG A 27 -1.47 -8.32 1.48
N ALA A 28 -1.48 -6.99 1.48
CA ALA A 28 -1.23 -6.16 2.66
C ALA A 28 -2.46 -5.28 2.96
N ARG A 29 -2.78 -5.12 4.25
CA ARG A 29 -3.82 -4.18 4.73
C ARG A 29 -3.17 -3.11 5.59
N GLY A 30 -3.23 -1.86 5.14
CA GLY A 30 -2.75 -0.69 5.88
C GLY A 30 -3.77 -0.13 6.88
N ARG A 31 -5.07 -0.34 6.64
CA ARG A 31 -6.18 0.09 7.51
C ARG A 31 -7.21 -1.03 7.65
N ASP A 32 -7.74 -1.21 8.84
CA ASP A 32 -8.86 -2.12 9.11
C ASP A 32 -10.15 -1.61 8.45
N GLY A 33 -10.95 -2.54 7.92
CA GLY A 33 -12.23 -2.21 7.24
C GLY A 33 -12.09 -1.67 5.82
N VAL A 34 -10.87 -1.64 5.24
CA VAL A 34 -10.64 -1.18 3.86
C VAL A 34 -10.09 -2.31 2.99
N ASN A 35 -10.42 -2.26 1.69
CA ASN A 35 -9.95 -3.22 0.70
C ASN A 35 -8.41 -3.37 0.75
N PRO A 36 -7.89 -4.62 0.76
CA PRO A 36 -6.46 -4.87 0.78
C PRO A 36 -5.77 -4.32 -0.48
N MET A 37 -4.47 -4.10 -0.36
CA MET A 37 -3.57 -3.84 -1.47
C MET A 37 -2.79 -5.10 -1.84
N TYR A 38 -2.45 -5.23 -3.11
CA TYR A 38 -1.54 -6.25 -3.61
C TYR A 38 -0.16 -5.63 -3.76
N VAL A 39 0.82 -6.27 -3.15
CA VAL A 39 2.22 -5.82 -3.16
C VAL A 39 3.05 -6.91 -3.80
N SER A 40 3.90 -6.57 -4.75
CA SER A 40 4.92 -7.45 -5.30
C SER A 40 6.32 -6.95 -4.93
N ILE A 41 7.31 -7.82 -5.03
CA ILE A 41 8.70 -7.40 -4.94
C ILE A 41 9.07 -6.54 -6.16
N GLY A 42 9.87 -5.50 -5.90
CA GLY A 42 10.54 -4.71 -6.94
C GLY A 42 11.98 -5.17 -7.14
N HIS A 43 12.80 -4.33 -7.77
CA HIS A 43 14.24 -4.60 -7.94
C HIS A 43 15.00 -4.44 -6.61
N ARG A 44 15.91 -5.38 -6.30
CA ARG A 44 16.80 -5.37 -5.12
C ARG A 44 16.08 -5.29 -3.76
N MET A 45 14.86 -5.80 -3.69
CA MET A 45 14.06 -5.84 -2.46
C MET A 45 13.51 -7.24 -2.24
N ASP A 46 13.51 -7.69 -0.99
CA ASP A 46 12.85 -8.90 -0.57
C ASP A 46 11.37 -8.63 -0.27
N LEU A 47 10.56 -9.70 -0.25
CA LEU A 47 9.12 -9.56 -0.01
C LEU A 47 8.83 -9.04 1.40
N ILE A 48 9.64 -9.42 2.39
CA ILE A 48 9.46 -9.00 3.79
C ILE A 48 9.83 -7.52 3.94
N GLY A 49 10.98 -7.09 3.43
CA GLY A 49 11.41 -5.69 3.42
C GLY A 49 10.43 -4.79 2.68
N THR A 50 9.93 -5.21 1.51
CA THR A 50 8.92 -4.47 0.75
C THR A 50 7.65 -4.22 1.58
N VAL A 51 7.11 -5.28 2.20
CA VAL A 51 5.88 -5.17 3.00
C VAL A 51 6.11 -4.30 4.23
N ARG A 52 7.27 -4.44 4.89
CA ARG A 52 7.65 -3.61 6.04
C ARG A 52 7.71 -2.13 5.67
N LEU A 53 8.27 -1.79 4.51
CA LEU A 53 8.34 -0.42 4.01
C LEU A 53 6.94 0.15 3.78
N ILE A 54 6.08 -0.58 3.07
CA ILE A 54 4.71 -0.14 2.76
C ILE A 54 3.88 0.05 4.04
N LEU A 55 4.00 -0.85 5.01
CA LEU A 55 3.28 -0.72 6.28
C LEU A 55 3.78 0.47 7.11
N ARG A 56 5.07 0.83 7.03
CA ARG A 56 5.60 2.05 7.66
C ARG A 56 5.08 3.31 6.99
N CYS A 57 4.95 3.31 5.67
CA CYS A 57 4.42 4.42 4.90
C CYS A 57 2.87 4.49 4.90
N GLY A 58 2.19 3.49 5.47
CA GLY A 58 0.74 3.31 5.36
C GLY A 58 -0.12 4.14 6.32
N ASN A 59 0.46 5.10 7.05
CA ASN A 59 -0.10 5.97 8.11
C ASN A 59 -1.65 6.14 8.16
N GLY A 60 -2.40 5.10 8.52
CA GLY A 60 -3.87 5.10 8.55
C GLY A 60 -4.59 5.18 7.19
N HIS A 61 -3.87 5.12 6.07
CA HIS A 61 -4.43 5.20 4.72
C HIS A 61 -4.41 3.84 4.03
N ARG A 62 -5.27 3.68 3.00
CA ARG A 62 -5.20 2.49 2.15
C ARG A 62 -3.89 2.48 1.39
N VAL A 63 -3.62 3.54 0.64
CA VAL A 63 -2.44 3.72 -0.24
C VAL A 63 -1.29 4.32 0.58
N PRO A 64 -0.03 3.87 0.39
CA PRO A 64 1.10 4.44 1.11
C PRO A 64 1.26 5.93 0.78
N GLU A 65 1.70 6.69 1.76
CA GLU A 65 1.93 8.13 1.69
C GLU A 65 2.69 8.59 0.43
N PRO A 66 3.80 7.97 -0.02
CA PRO A 66 4.51 8.41 -1.22
C PRO A 66 3.68 8.27 -2.50
N THR A 67 2.95 7.16 -2.66
CA THR A 67 2.08 6.97 -3.84
C THR A 67 0.89 7.92 -3.80
N ARG A 68 0.34 8.20 -2.61
CA ARG A 68 -0.75 9.16 -2.45
C ARG A 68 -0.32 10.57 -2.84
N LEU A 69 0.88 11.01 -2.42
CA LEU A 69 1.41 12.32 -2.81
C LEU A 69 1.68 12.39 -4.31
N ALA A 70 2.25 11.35 -4.91
CA ALA A 70 2.50 11.30 -6.34
C ALA A 70 1.20 11.43 -7.16
N ASP A 71 0.13 10.74 -6.73
CA ASP A 71 -1.19 10.84 -7.36
C ASP A 71 -1.79 12.24 -7.23
N GLN A 72 -1.68 12.88 -6.07
CA GLN A 72 -2.12 14.26 -5.86
C GLN A 72 -1.39 15.24 -6.77
N LEU A 73 -0.07 15.10 -6.91
CA LEU A 73 0.73 15.93 -7.82
C LEU A 73 0.32 15.69 -9.28
N ALA A 74 0.18 14.43 -9.70
CA ALA A 74 -0.25 14.10 -11.05
C ALA A 74 -1.64 14.69 -11.39
N ALA A 75 -2.58 14.64 -10.44
CA ALA A 75 -3.90 15.26 -10.60
C ALA A 75 -3.81 16.79 -10.74
N GLN A 76 -2.95 17.46 -9.96
CA GLN A 76 -2.72 18.90 -10.07
C GLN A 76 -2.14 19.28 -11.45
N PHE A 77 -1.14 18.54 -11.93
CA PHE A 77 -0.57 18.73 -13.26
C PHE A 77 -1.58 18.51 -14.39
N LYS A 78 -2.47 17.52 -14.25
CA LYS A 78 -3.52 17.29 -15.23
C LYS A 78 -4.51 18.46 -15.30
N ASN A 79 -4.92 18.98 -14.14
CA ASN A 79 -5.85 20.10 -14.05
C ASN A 79 -5.25 21.38 -14.64
N SER A 80 -3.96 21.65 -14.40
CA SER A 80 -3.30 22.83 -14.97
C SER A 80 -3.21 22.75 -16.50
N LEU A 81 -2.92 21.58 -17.07
CA LEU A 81 -2.93 21.37 -18.52
C LEU A 81 -4.31 21.57 -19.14
N SER A 82 -5.38 21.09 -18.48
CA SER A 82 -6.75 21.27 -18.98
C SER A 82 -7.24 22.72 -18.93
N MET A 83 -6.72 23.53 -18.01
CA MET A 83 -7.04 24.97 -17.94
C MET A 83 -6.31 25.77 -19.04
N ASN A 84 -5.12 25.32 -19.47
CA ASN A 84 -4.30 26.01 -20.47
C ASN A 84 -4.60 25.58 -21.92
N ALA A 85 -5.35 24.50 -22.14
CA ALA A 85 -5.68 23.98 -23.48
C ALA A 85 -6.99 24.53 -24.05
N GLY A 86 -7.62 25.50 -23.37
CA GLY A 86 -8.91 26.11 -23.74
C GLY A 86 -8.81 27.55 -24.25
N GLU A 87 -7.62 28.02 -24.64
CA GLU A 87 -7.39 29.30 -25.33
C GLU A 87 -7.00 29.08 -26.80
#